data_AF-A0A1G4WUH4-F1
#
_entry.id   AF-A0A1G4WUH4-F1
#
_cell.length_a   1.000
_cell.length_b   1.000
_cell.length_c   1.000
_cell.angle_alpha   90.00
_cell.angle_beta   90.00
_cell.angle_gamma   90.00
#
_symmetry.space_group_name_H-M   'P 1'
#
loop_
_entity.id
_entity.type
_entity.pdbx_description
1 polymer ?
#
loop_
_entity_poly.entity_id
_entity_poly.type
_entity_poly.pdbx_seq_one_letter_code
_entity_poly.pdbx_strand_id
1 'polypeptide(L)'
;MGFFEVVETVGKVIDGIGVAVIAVGAVLALGATVGRMRDKASDPYRFFREQLGRSILLGLEFLVAADIIRTVAITPTWQSVVVLAGIVVIRTFLSFSLEVEITGRWPWQKGAAVEKAEPQAGD
;
A
#
# COMPACT_ATOMS: atom_id res chain seq x y z
N MET A 1 17.76 27.09 -0.27
CA MET A 1 17.07 25.79 -0.17
C MET A 1 17.73 25.01 0.95
N GLY A 2 17.09 24.94 2.12
CA GLY A 2 17.59 24.11 3.22
C GLY A 2 17.41 22.63 2.88
N PHE A 3 18.30 21.76 3.37
CA PHE A 3 18.18 20.30 3.18
C PHE A 3 16.78 19.77 3.56
N PHE A 4 16.18 20.30 4.63
CA PHE A 4 14.84 19.94 5.07
C PHE A 4 13.74 20.26 4.06
N GLU A 5 13.84 21.42 3.42
CA GLU A 5 12.84 21.92 2.47
C GLU A 5 12.85 21.05 1.19
N VAL A 6 14.05 20.61 0.79
CA VAL A 6 14.23 19.66 -0.31
C VAL A 6 13.62 18.31 0.04
N VAL A 7 13.93 17.76 1.22
CA VAL A 7 13.42 16.44 1.60
C VAL A 7 11.91 16.45 1.80
N GLU A 8 11.37 17.51 2.41
CA GLU A 8 9.92 17.66 2.56
C GLU A 8 9.21 17.74 1.21
N THR A 9 9.78 18.48 0.26
CA THR A 9 9.25 18.60 -1.10
C THR A 9 9.27 17.26 -1.82
N VAL A 10 10.39 16.54 -1.77
CA VAL A 10 10.52 15.21 -2.38
C VAL A 10 9.50 14.24 -1.76
N GLY A 11 9.37 14.21 -0.43
CA GLY A 11 8.40 13.38 0.25
C GLY A 11 6.95 13.70 -0.16
N LYS A 12 6.58 14.98 -0.28
CA LYS A 12 5.24 15.39 -0.77
C LYS A 12 4.98 14.98 -2.22
N VAL A 13 5.98 15.10 -3.09
CA VAL A 13 5.86 14.70 -4.50
C VAL A 13 5.65 13.20 -4.62
N ILE A 14 6.45 12.39 -3.91
CA ILE A 14 6.33 10.94 -3.94
C ILE A 14 4.99 10.48 -3.36
N ASP A 15 4.53 11.10 -2.26
CA ASP A 15 3.22 10.84 -1.68
C ASP A 15 2.09 11.14 -2.69
N GLY A 16 2.17 12.30 -3.34
CA GLY A 16 1.24 12.68 -4.41
C GLY A 16 1.22 11.70 -5.58
N ILE A 17 2.38 11.17 -5.99
CA ILE A 17 2.47 10.13 -7.02
C ILE A 17 1.77 8.84 -6.56
N GLY A 18 2.02 8.40 -5.33
CA GLY A 18 1.38 7.21 -4.77
C GLY A 18 -0.14 7.34 -4.75
N VAL A 19 -0.66 8.46 -4.26
CA VAL A 19 -2.12 8.76 -4.27
C VAL A 19 -2.66 8.80 -5.70
N ALA A 20 -1.95 9.45 -6.62
CA ALA A 20 -2.38 9.54 -8.02
C ALA A 20 -2.45 8.17 -8.70
N VAL A 21 -1.48 7.30 -8.45
CA VAL A 21 -1.47 5.93 -8.98
C VAL A 21 -2.68 5.13 -8.49
N ILE A 22 -3.01 5.22 -7.19
CA ILE A 22 -4.19 4.55 -6.62
C ILE A 22 -5.47 5.10 -7.25
N ALA A 23 -5.60 6.42 -7.33
CA ALA A 23 -6.79 7.07 -7.84
C ALA A 23 -7.02 6.75 -9.33
N VAL A 24 -5.99 6.90 -10.16
CA VAL A 24 -6.06 6.60 -11.61
C VAL A 24 -6.34 5.12 -11.82
N GLY A 25 -5.66 4.24 -11.08
CA GLY A 25 -5.89 2.79 -11.16
C GLY A 25 -7.32 2.40 -10.81
N ALA A 26 -7.91 3.00 -9.78
CA ALA A 26 -9.30 2.77 -9.41
C ALA A 26 -10.29 3.23 -10.50
N VAL A 27 -10.07 4.41 -11.10
CA VAL A 27 -10.91 4.93 -12.19
C VAL A 27 -10.80 4.04 -13.44
N LEU A 28 -9.58 3.62 -13.80
CA LEU A 28 -9.36 2.72 -14.93
C LEU A 28 -9.99 1.35 -14.69
N ALA A 29 -9.83 0.78 -13.49
CA ALA A 29 -10.45 -0.49 -13.11
C ALA A 29 -11.98 -0.42 -13.21
N LEU A 30 -12.58 0.68 -12.73
CA LEU A 30 -14.02 0.89 -12.80
C LEU A 30 -14.49 1.01 -14.25
N GLY A 31 -13.85 1.86 -15.05
CA GLY A 31 -14.20 2.05 -16.46
C GLY A 31 -14.07 0.77 -17.28
N ALA A 32 -12.99 0.02 -17.08
CA ALA A 32 -12.75 -1.27 -17.73
C ALA A 32 -13.77 -2.35 -17.30
N THR A 33 -14.24 -2.30 -16.05
CA THR A 33 -15.24 -3.23 -15.54
C THR A 33 -16.62 -2.90 -16.10
N VAL A 34 -17.04 -1.63 -16.09
CA VAL A 34 -18.32 -1.18 -16.66
C VAL A 34 -18.40 -1.50 -18.15
N GLY A 35 -17.31 -1.31 -18.91
CA GLY A 35 -17.24 -1.68 -20.32
C GLY A 35 -17.43 -3.20 -20.56
N ARG A 36 -16.93 -4.04 -19.64
CA ARG A 36 -17.06 -5.50 -19.70
C ARG A 36 -18.36 -6.06 -19.12
N MET A 37 -19.18 -5.25 -18.44
CA MET A 37 -20.49 -5.72 -17.93
C MET A 37 -21.45 -6.18 -19.04
N ARG A 38 -21.16 -5.87 -20.31
CA ARG A 38 -21.90 -6.39 -21.47
C ARG A 38 -21.55 -7.85 -21.79
N ASP A 39 -20.40 -8.34 -21.36
CA ASP A 39 -19.98 -9.74 -21.55
C ASP A 39 -20.43 -10.61 -20.37
N LYS A 40 -21.40 -11.49 -20.62
CA LYS A 40 -22.03 -12.33 -19.59
C LYS A 40 -21.13 -13.45 -19.03
N ALA A 41 -19.91 -13.60 -19.57
CA ALA A 41 -18.98 -14.70 -19.26
C ALA A 41 -17.92 -14.36 -18.20
N SER A 42 -17.71 -13.07 -17.89
CA SER A 42 -16.68 -12.64 -16.93
C SER A 42 -17.31 -12.15 -15.63
N ASP A 43 -16.80 -12.63 -14.49
CA ASP A 43 -17.11 -12.11 -13.15
C ASP A 43 -16.56 -10.66 -13.04
N PRO A 44 -17.42 -9.62 -13.14
CA PRO A 44 -16.96 -8.23 -13.19
C PRO A 44 -16.35 -7.80 -11.86
N TYR A 45 -16.81 -8.38 -10.75
CA TYR A 45 -16.32 -8.07 -9.42
C TYR A 45 -14.89 -8.57 -9.25
N ARG A 46 -14.59 -9.82 -9.65
CA ARG A 46 -13.24 -10.37 -9.59
C ARG A 46 -12.25 -9.57 -10.44
N PHE A 47 -12.66 -9.20 -11.65
CA PHE A 47 -11.84 -8.39 -12.56
C PHE A 47 -11.53 -6.98 -12.02
N PHE A 48 -12.53 -6.31 -11.45
CA PHE A 48 -12.35 -5.03 -10.77
C PHE A 48 -11.35 -5.15 -9.63
N ARG A 49 -11.50 -6.19 -8.79
CA ARG A 49 -10.67 -6.41 -7.60
C ARG A 49 -9.21 -6.70 -7.96
N GLU A 50 -8.95 -7.44 -9.04
CA GLU A 50 -7.59 -7.69 -9.54
C GLU A 50 -6.89 -6.42 -10.01
N GLN A 51 -7.56 -5.57 -10.79
CA GLN A 51 -6.98 -4.31 -11.27
C GLN A 51 -6.78 -3.30 -10.14
N LEU A 52 -7.81 -3.14 -9.29
CA LEU A 52 -7.73 -2.25 -8.14
C LEU A 52 -6.59 -2.68 -7.21
N GLY A 53 -6.48 -3.97 -6.91
CA GLY A 53 -5.42 -4.52 -6.05
C GLY A 53 -4.02 -4.22 -6.58
N ARG A 54 -3.78 -4.33 -7.90
CA ARG A 54 -2.50 -3.97 -8.53
C ARG A 54 -2.16 -2.49 -8.35
N SER A 55 -3.13 -1.60 -8.56
CA SER A 55 -2.91 -0.15 -8.37
C SER A 55 -2.67 0.24 -6.92
N ILE A 56 -3.34 -0.43 -5.97
CA ILE A 56 -3.14 -0.20 -4.55
C ILE A 56 -1.74 -0.67 -4.13
N LEU A 57 -1.31 -1.86 -4.54
CA LEU A 57 0.04 -2.36 -4.24
C LEU A 57 1.13 -1.41 -4.73
N LEU A 58 1.04 -0.97 -5.99
CA LEU A 58 2.00 -0.02 -6.55
C LEU A 58 1.96 1.33 -5.83
N GLY A 59 0.76 1.85 -5.56
CA GLY A 59 0.59 3.09 -4.82
C GLY A 59 1.18 3.02 -3.42
N LEU A 60 1.00 1.90 -2.72
CA LEU A 60 1.56 1.67 -1.40
C LEU A 60 3.10 1.65 -1.40
N GLU A 61 3.76 1.16 -2.46
CA GLU A 61 5.22 1.24 -2.58
C GLU A 61 5.71 2.70 -2.57
N PHE A 62 5.04 3.59 -3.33
CA PHE A 62 5.36 5.02 -3.34
C PHE A 62 5.04 5.68 -2.01
N LEU A 63 3.86 5.41 -1.45
CA LEU A 63 3.46 5.96 -0.17
C LEU A 63 4.51 5.57 0.88
N VAL A 64 4.84 4.29 1.04
CA VAL A 64 5.84 3.83 2.02
C VAL A 64 7.18 4.54 1.83
N ALA A 65 7.64 4.72 0.59
CA ALA A 65 8.87 5.45 0.29
C ALA A 65 8.83 6.92 0.75
N ALA A 66 7.73 7.65 0.49
CA ALA A 66 7.56 9.03 0.92
C ALA A 66 7.70 9.22 2.44
N ASP A 67 7.27 8.22 3.18
CA ASP A 67 7.25 8.24 4.64
C ASP A 67 8.60 7.91 5.27
N ILE A 68 9.33 6.96 4.68
CA ILE A 68 10.71 6.68 5.07
C ILE A 68 11.55 7.96 4.89
N ILE A 69 11.38 8.64 3.76
CA ILE A 69 12.07 9.90 3.46
C ILE A 69 11.76 10.97 4.50
N ARG A 70 10.49 11.13 4.87
CA ARG A 70 10.05 12.13 5.85
C ARG A 70 10.53 11.84 7.27
N THR A 71 10.57 10.57 7.65
CA THR A 71 10.97 10.15 9.01
C THR A 71 12.47 10.25 9.25
N VAL A 72 13.30 9.95 8.24
CA VAL A 72 14.77 9.96 8.39
C VAL A 72 15.35 11.38 8.36
N ALA A 73 14.70 12.32 7.69
CA ALA A 73 15.31 13.61 7.36
C ALA A 73 15.01 14.78 8.30
N ILE A 74 14.18 14.62 9.33
CA ILE A 74 13.82 15.74 10.22
C ILE A 74 14.77 15.78 11.43
N THR A 75 15.57 16.84 11.56
CA THR A 75 16.36 17.09 12.78
C THR A 75 15.42 17.52 13.90
N PRO A 76 15.50 16.88 15.07
CA PRO A 76 14.49 16.99 16.09
C PRO A 76 14.57 18.33 16.85
N THR A 77 13.48 19.10 16.80
CA THR A 77 13.02 19.90 17.96
C THR A 77 11.93 19.10 18.66
N TRP A 78 11.90 19.06 19.99
CA TRP A 78 10.96 18.22 20.75
C TRP A 78 9.49 18.30 20.28
N GLN A 79 8.99 19.49 19.94
CA GLN A 79 7.62 19.67 19.45
C GLN A 79 7.37 19.07 18.06
N SER A 80 8.27 19.33 17.10
CA SER A 80 8.18 18.77 15.74
C SER A 80 8.33 17.25 15.72
N VAL A 81 9.13 16.69 16.63
CA VAL A 81 9.25 15.22 16.79
C VAL A 81 7.94 14.60 17.25
N VAL A 82 7.24 15.22 18.22
CA VAL A 82 5.99 14.70 18.74
C VAL A 82 4.90 14.68 17.67
N VAL A 83 4.78 15.75 16.87
CA VAL A 83 3.81 15.80 15.76
C VAL A 83 4.16 14.77 14.69
N LEU A 84 5.43 14.67 14.30
CA LEU A 84 5.89 13.69 13.32
C LEU A 84 5.65 12.26 13.80
N ALA A 85 6.01 11.95 15.05
CA ALA A 85 5.77 10.64 15.66
C ALA A 85 4.28 10.30 15.69
N GLY A 86 3.42 11.27 16.00
CA GLY A 86 1.96 11.10 15.94
C GLY A 86 1.46 10.72 14.55
N ILE A 87 1.93 11.42 13.51
CA ILE A 87 1.56 11.14 12.11
C ILE A 87 2.05 9.74 11.69
N VAL A 88 3.29 9.37 12.02
CA VAL A 88 3.87 8.06 11.70
C VAL A 88 3.12 6.92 12.41
N VAL A 89 2.73 7.10 13.67
CA VAL A 89 1.95 6.12 14.42
C VAL A 89 0.57 5.91 13.81
N ILE A 90 -0.16 7.00 13.53
CA ILE A 90 -1.47 6.93 12.88
C ILE A 90 -1.37 6.19 11.56
N ARG A 91 -0.36 6.51 10.76
CA ARG A 91 -0.19 5.89 9.45
C ARG A 91 0.20 4.42 9.53
N THR A 92 1.10 4.06 10.42
CA THR A 92 1.47 2.65 10.65
C THR A 92 0.23 1.86 11.07
N PHE A 93 -0.59 2.42 11.97
CA PHE A 93 -1.82 1.79 12.41
C PHE A 93 -2.86 1.65 11.29
N LEU A 94 -3.11 2.71 10.50
CA LEU A 94 -4.08 2.68 9.39
C LEU A 94 -3.65 1.74 8.27
N SER A 95 -2.39 1.81 7.83
CA SER A 95 -1.84 0.91 6.82
C SER A 95 -1.93 -0.55 7.27
N PHE A 96 -1.63 -0.82 8.54
CA PHE A 96 -1.73 -2.13 9.13
C PHE A 96 -3.17 -2.65 9.21
N SER A 97 -4.10 -1.81 9.68
CA SER A 97 -5.53 -2.16 9.78
C SER A 97 -6.11 -2.49 8.40
N LEU A 98 -5.76 -1.72 7.36
CA LEU A 98 -6.20 -1.97 5.99
C LEU A 98 -5.61 -3.26 5.42
N GLU A 99 -4.32 -3.56 5.65
CA GLU A 99 -3.72 -4.81 5.17
C GLU A 99 -4.40 -6.04 5.80
N VAL A 100 -4.75 -5.96 7.09
CA VAL A 100 -5.48 -7.03 7.80
C VAL A 100 -6.90 -7.18 7.26
N GLU A 101 -7.62 -6.09 7.03
CA GLU A 101 -8.98 -6.13 6.47
C GLU A 101 -8.99 -6.72 5.05
N ILE A 102 -8.04 -6.32 4.21
CA ILE A 102 -7.93 -6.80 2.82
C ILE A 102 -7.51 -8.27 2.76
N THR A 103 -6.60 -8.69 3.62
CA THR A 103 -6.00 -10.04 3.59
C THR A 103 -6.77 -11.04 4.45
N GLY A 104 -7.56 -10.57 5.42
CA GLY A 104 -8.28 -11.38 6.41
C GLY A 104 -7.35 -12.15 7.37
N ARG A 105 -6.04 -11.92 7.31
CA ARG A 105 -5.00 -12.61 8.07
C ARG A 105 -4.06 -11.57 8.65
N TRP A 106 -3.61 -11.81 9.88
CA TRP A 106 -2.62 -10.95 10.49
C TRP A 106 -1.26 -11.09 9.76
N PRO A 107 -0.49 -10.00 9.56
CA PRO A 107 0.74 -10.05 8.76
C PRO A 107 1.82 -11.00 9.33
N TRP A 108 1.78 -11.31 10.62
CA TRP A 108 2.64 -12.31 11.25
C TRP A 108 2.23 -13.77 10.99
N GLN A 109 1.11 -14.03 10.30
CA GLN A 109 0.67 -15.39 9.95
C GLN A 109 1.30 -15.92 8.64
N LYS A 110 2.24 -15.19 8.03
CA LYS A 110 2.87 -15.55 6.74
C LYS A 110 3.84 -16.76 6.81
N GLY A 111 3.90 -17.53 7.89
CA GLY A 111 4.97 -18.52 8.15
C GLY A 111 4.58 -20.00 8.36
N ALA A 112 3.34 -20.44 8.13
CA ALA A 112 2.92 -21.82 8.46
C ALA A 112 2.56 -22.71 7.25
N ALA A 113 3.02 -22.38 6.04
CA ALA A 113 2.66 -23.11 4.81
C ALA A 113 3.85 -23.60 3.97
N VAL A 114 5.07 -23.69 4.54
CA VAL A 114 6.24 -24.24 3.84
C VAL A 114 6.72 -25.58 4.43
N GLU A 115 6.16 -26.07 5.53
CA GLU A 115 6.60 -27.34 6.17
C GLU A 115 5.80 -28.60 5.73
N LYS A 116 4.85 -28.50 4.80
CA LYS A 116 4.06 -29.67 4.35
C LYS A 116 4.11 -29.89 2.83
N ALA A 117 5.32 -30.07 2.32
CA ALA A 117 5.60 -30.93 1.16
C ALA A 117 6.98 -31.53 1.49
N GLU A 118 7.11 -32.79 1.92
CA GLU A 118 6.73 -33.95 1.14
C GLU A 118 6.42 -35.18 2.04
N PRO A 119 5.55 -36.10 1.59
CA PRO A 119 5.17 -37.30 2.34
C PRO A 119 6.25 -38.38 2.26
N GLN A 120 6.32 -39.20 3.31
CA GLN A 120 6.91 -40.53 3.27
C GLN A 120 6.33 -41.31 2.09
N ALA A 121 7.16 -41.62 1.10
CA ALA A 121 6.92 -42.71 0.16
C ALA A 121 7.97 -43.78 0.47
N GLY A 122 7.51 -44.88 1.08
CA GLY A 122 8.29 -46.10 1.15
C GLY A 122 8.38 -46.75 -0.22
N ASP A 123 9.57 -47.28 -0.52
CA ASP A 123 9.81 -48.68 -0.89
C ASP A 123 11.23 -49.05 -0.45
#